data_AF-A0AA85J0M0-F1
#
_entry.id   AF-A0AA85J0M0-F1
#
_cell.length_a   1.000
_cell.length_b   1.000
_cell.length_c   1.000
_cell.angle_alpha   90.00
_cell.angle_beta   90.00
_cell.angle_gamma   90.00
#
_symmetry.space_group_name_H-M   'P 1'
#
loop_
_entity.id
_entity.type
_entity.pdbx_description
1 polymer ?
#
loop_
_entity_poly.entity_id
_entity_poly.type
_entity_poly.pdbx_seq_one_letter_code
_entity_poly.pdbx_strand_id
1 'polypeptide(L)'
;MVTLLMLNLVEISPYVLQAEMKFDDKGNRYVKTDTTFYGLDKNHTLTIKVDDCVITLDFSPPKKSEIKEKKGTRKVTVTKGCDKIFKKSDELKKAKN
;
A
#
# COMPACT_ATOMS: atom_id res chain seq x y z
N MET A 1 5.08 -34.43 -41.50
CA MET A 1 5.02 -32.95 -41.53
C MET A 1 4.83 -32.51 -40.09
N VAL A 2 5.89 -31.97 -39.49
CA VAL A 2 6.00 -31.73 -38.03
C VAL A 2 5.30 -30.42 -37.68
N THR A 3 4.34 -30.49 -36.76
CA THR A 3 3.63 -29.34 -36.19
C THR A 3 4.55 -28.53 -35.30
N LEU A 4 4.97 -27.35 -35.74
CA LEU A 4 5.74 -26.40 -34.94
C LEU A 4 4.77 -25.48 -34.19
N LEU A 5 4.41 -25.87 -32.97
CA LEU A 5 3.72 -24.99 -32.03
C LEU A 5 4.73 -23.95 -31.53
N MET A 6 4.73 -22.75 -32.11
CA MET A 6 5.46 -21.61 -31.56
C MET A 6 4.71 -21.12 -30.32
N LEU A 7 5.11 -21.61 -29.15
CA LEU A 7 4.71 -21.05 -27.86
C LEU A 7 5.38 -19.67 -27.74
N ASN A 8 4.65 -18.60 -28.07
CA ASN A 8 5.06 -17.25 -27.71
C ASN A 8 4.94 -17.12 -26.19
N LEU A 9 6.06 -17.31 -25.48
CA LEU A 9 6.19 -16.88 -24.10
C LEU A 9 6.18 -15.35 -24.12
N VAL A 10 5.02 -14.75 -23.86
CA VAL A 10 4.93 -13.33 -23.53
C VAL A 10 5.48 -13.20 -22.11
N GLU A 11 6.76 -12.84 -21.98
CA GLU A 11 7.30 -12.37 -20.71
C GLU A 11 6.64 -11.03 -20.38
N ILE A 12 5.57 -11.08 -19.59
CA ILE A 12 5.00 -9.89 -18.95
C ILE A 12 6.02 -9.46 -17.91
N SER A 13 6.97 -8.60 -18.29
CA SER A 13 7.85 -7.94 -17.33
C SER A 13 6.97 -7.12 -16.38
N PRO A 14 6.93 -7.42 -15.07
CA PRO A 14 6.17 -6.60 -14.14
C PRO A 14 6.86 -5.25 -14.08
N TYR A 15 6.18 -4.19 -14.52
CA TYR A 15 6.64 -2.82 -14.34
C TYR A 15 6.86 -2.57 -12.84
N VAL A 16 8.12 -2.62 -12.40
CA VAL A 16 8.50 -2.25 -11.04
C VAL A 16 8.59 -0.73 -11.00
N LEU A 17 7.54 -0.08 -10.51
CA LEU A 17 7.56 1.34 -10.18
C LEU A 17 8.53 1.56 -9.01
N GLN A 18 9.79 1.86 -9.31
CA GLN A 18 10.74 2.34 -8.32
C GLN A 18 10.44 3.81 -8.04
N ALA A 19 10.05 4.11 -6.81
CA ALA A 19 9.84 5.48 -6.35
C ALA A 19 10.92 5.84 -5.32
N GLU A 20 11.50 7.02 -5.46
CA GLU A 20 12.55 7.51 -4.56
C GLU A 20 12.00 7.70 -3.14
N MET A 21 12.75 7.19 -2.15
CA MET A 21 12.50 7.46 -0.74
C MET A 21 13.24 8.73 -0.33
N LYS A 22 12.52 9.68 0.26
CA LYS A 22 13.02 10.97 0.73
C LYS A 22 12.91 11.07 2.25
N PHE A 23 13.70 11.96 2.82
CA PHE A 23 13.73 12.25 4.25
C PHE A 23 13.48 13.73 4.48
N ASP A 24 12.68 14.07 5.49
CA ASP A 24 12.51 15.45 5.94
C ASP A 24 13.58 15.81 7.00
N ASP A 25 13.61 17.09 7.41
CA ASP A 25 14.55 17.61 8.41
C ASP A 25 14.40 16.95 9.80
N LYS A 26 13.32 16.20 10.02
CA LYS A 26 13.04 15.47 11.27
C LYS A 26 13.41 13.99 11.16
N GLY A 27 13.93 13.54 10.02
CA GLY A 27 14.28 12.15 9.75
C GLY A 27 13.07 11.26 9.42
N ASN A 28 11.89 11.83 9.18
CA ASN A 28 10.74 11.06 8.72
C ASN A 28 10.96 10.68 7.26
N ARG A 29 10.62 9.43 6.92
CA ARG A 29 10.79 8.91 5.56
C ARG A 29 9.48 8.97 4.81
N TYR A 30 9.55 9.33 3.53
CA TYR A 30 8.37 9.33 2.68
C TYR A 30 8.69 8.97 1.24
N VAL A 31 7.69 8.42 0.56
CA VAL A 31 7.69 8.16 -0.88
C VAL A 31 6.49 8.90 -1.45
N LYS A 32 6.71 9.68 -2.50
CA LYS A 32 5.64 10.36 -3.23
C LYS A 32 5.66 9.89 -4.68
N THR A 33 4.56 9.32 -5.11
CA THR A 33 4.24 9.09 -6.54
C THR A 33 3.25 10.18 -6.99
N ASP A 34 2.78 10.14 -8.23
CA ASP A 34 1.91 11.16 -8.85
C ASP A 34 0.87 11.76 -7.89
N THR A 35 -0.15 10.97 -7.52
CA THR A 35 -1.25 11.40 -6.63
C THR A 35 -1.17 10.80 -5.24
N THR A 36 -0.21 9.89 -5.01
CA THR A 36 -0.13 9.14 -3.76
C THR A 36 1.12 9.49 -2.96
N PHE A 37 0.92 9.70 -1.67
CA PHE A 37 1.97 9.93 -0.71
C PHE A 37 1.93 8.83 0.37
N TYR A 38 3.10 8.30 0.69
CA TYR A 38 3.33 7.37 1.78
C TYR A 38 4.39 7.96 2.70
N GLY A 39 4.06 8.26 3.95
CA GLY A 39 5.02 8.79 4.93
C GLY A 39 5.04 7.94 6.19
N LEU A 40 6.22 7.61 6.69
CA LEU A 40 6.40 7.01 8.01
C LEU A 40 7.19 7.96 8.90
N ASP A 41 6.56 8.38 9.98
CA ASP A 41 7.22 9.22 10.96
C ASP A 41 8.12 8.43 11.92
N LYS A 42 8.92 9.16 12.71
CA LYS A 42 9.78 8.58 13.75
C LYS A 42 9.05 7.79 14.84
N ASN A 43 7.74 8.00 14.99
CA ASN A 43 6.88 7.28 15.93
C ASN A 43 6.23 6.05 15.28
N HIS A 44 6.68 5.66 14.08
CA HIS A 44 6.13 4.56 13.30
C HIS A 44 4.66 4.75 12.90
N THR A 45 4.21 5.99 12.81
CA THR A 45 2.88 6.30 12.27
C THR A 45 2.97 6.39 10.76
N LEU A 46 2.29 5.47 10.07
CA LEU A 46 2.19 5.46 8.61
C LEU A 46 1.02 6.34 8.17
N THR A 47 1.31 7.32 7.33
CA THR A 47 0.32 8.17 6.67
C THR A 47 0.30 7.86 5.18
N ILE A 48 -0.87 7.48 4.68
CA ILE A 48 -1.14 7.30 3.26
C ILE A 48 -2.10 8.40 2.84
N LYS A 49 -1.74 9.18 1.82
CA LYS A 49 -2.61 10.20 1.25
C LYS A 49 -2.80 9.96 -0.24
N VAL A 50 -4.05 9.91 -0.66
CA VAL A 50 -4.47 9.82 -2.07
C VAL A 50 -5.54 10.88 -2.25
N ASP A 51 -5.24 11.93 -3.03
CA ASP A 51 -6.14 13.07 -3.23
C ASP A 51 -6.66 13.69 -1.90
N ASP A 52 -7.97 13.61 -1.64
CA ASP A 52 -8.67 14.08 -0.42
C ASP A 52 -8.76 13.01 0.69
N CYS A 53 -8.35 11.77 0.42
CA CYS A 53 -8.28 10.70 1.40
C CYS A 53 -6.94 10.71 2.14
N VAL A 54 -7.00 10.68 3.47
CA VAL A 54 -5.85 10.46 4.35
C VAL A 54 -6.16 9.29 5.27
N ILE A 55 -5.26 8.33 5.29
CA ILE A 55 -5.28 7.15 6.16
C ILE A 55 -4.05 7.21 7.07
N THR A 56 -4.26 7.03 8.36
CA THR A 56 -3.20 6.99 9.37
C THR A 56 -3.27 5.67 10.13
N LEU A 57 -2.14 4.96 10.19
CA LEU A 57 -2.02 3.66 10.86
C LEU A 57 -0.84 3.67 11.84
N ASP A 58 -1.02 3.03 13.00
CA ASP A 58 0.08 2.71 13.90
C ASP A 58 0.85 1.49 13.38
N PHE A 59 2.10 1.72 12.96
CA PHE A 59 3.04 0.72 12.45
C PHE A 59 4.19 0.45 13.43
N SER A 60 4.01 0.81 14.71
CA SER A 60 4.99 0.52 15.76
C SER A 60 5.27 -0.98 15.86
N PRO A 61 6.48 -1.38 16.26
CA PRO A 61 6.82 -2.80 16.45
C PRO A 61 5.78 -3.56 17.27
N PRO A 62 5.58 -4.86 16.98
CA PRO A 62 4.60 -5.67 17.70
C PRO A 62 4.97 -5.83 19.18
N LYS A 63 3.96 -5.80 20.04
CA LYS A 63 4.10 -6.15 21.47
C LYS A 63 4.34 -7.65 21.59
N LYS A 64 4.97 -8.08 22.69
CA LYS A 64 5.21 -9.51 22.97
C LYS A 64 3.93 -10.35 22.97
N SER A 65 2.82 -9.80 23.46
CA SER A 65 1.51 -10.46 23.43
C SER A 65 1.01 -10.67 22.00
N GLU A 66 1.14 -9.66 21.14
CA GLU A 66 0.73 -9.76 19.73
C GLU A 66 1.54 -10.81 18.97
N ILE A 67 2.84 -10.91 19.26
CA ILE A 67 3.72 -11.95 18.69
C ILE A 67 3.25 -13.33 19.16
N LYS A 68 3.01 -13.50 20.47
CA LYS A 68 2.58 -14.77 21.07
C LYS A 68 1.23 -15.24 20.51
N GLU A 69 0.31 -14.32 20.34
CA GLU A 69 -1.05 -14.56 19.85
C GLU A 69 -1.12 -14.61 18.31
N LYS A 70 -0.02 -14.29 17.61
CA LYS A 70 0.05 -14.15 16.15
C LYS A 70 -1.02 -13.21 15.58
N LYS A 71 -1.47 -12.24 16.38
CA LYS A 71 -2.54 -11.29 16.05
C LYS A 71 -2.37 -10.01 16.87
N GLY A 72 -2.67 -8.88 16.25
CA GLY A 72 -2.69 -7.58 16.90
C GLY A 72 -3.79 -6.71 16.30
N THR A 73 -4.20 -5.67 17.03
CA THR A 73 -5.16 -4.67 16.52
C THR A 73 -4.54 -3.30 16.69
N ARG A 74 -4.46 -2.57 15.59
CA ARG A 74 -3.87 -1.24 15.52
C ARG A 74 -4.94 -0.22 15.17
N LYS A 75 -4.78 0.98 15.72
CA LYS A 75 -5.71 2.08 15.42
C LYS A 75 -5.52 2.52 13.98
N VAL A 76 -6.62 2.60 13.24
CA VAL A 76 -6.67 3.17 11.90
C VAL A 76 -7.58 4.39 11.95
N THR A 77 -7.10 5.52 11.44
CA THR A 77 -7.88 6.75 11.30
C THR A 77 -7.99 7.09 9.83
N VAL A 78 -9.18 7.46 9.36
CA VAL A 78 -9.46 7.79 7.96
C VAL A 78 -10.23 9.10 7.87
N THR A 79 -10.00 9.88 6.82
CA THR A 79 -10.82 11.04 6.49
C THR A 79 -12.03 10.65 5.64
N LYS A 80 -13.05 11.52 5.59
CA LYS A 80 -14.26 11.32 4.76
C LYS A 80 -13.95 11.13 3.27
N GLY A 81 -12.84 11.69 2.76
CA GLY A 81 -12.43 11.51 1.37
C GLY A 81 -12.17 10.04 0.98
N CYS A 82 -11.90 9.18 1.96
CA CYS A 82 -11.61 7.77 1.75
C CYS A 82 -12.83 6.92 1.34
N ASP A 83 -14.06 7.43 1.52
CA ASP A 83 -15.28 6.71 1.14
C ASP A 83 -15.28 6.31 -0.35
N LYS A 84 -14.71 7.14 -1.22
CA LYS A 84 -14.58 6.88 -2.66
C LYS A 84 -13.65 5.69 -2.95
N ILE A 85 -12.55 5.58 -2.18
CA ILE A 85 -11.54 4.54 -2.36
C ILE A 85 -12.06 3.19 -1.84
N PHE A 86 -12.71 3.19 -0.67
CA PHE A 86 -13.26 1.96 -0.11
C PHE A 86 -14.42 1.41 -0.96
N LYS A 87 -15.31 2.26 -1.47
CA LYS A 87 -16.38 1.84 -2.39
C LYS A 87 -15.83 1.23 -3.69
N LYS A 88 -14.81 1.85 -4.29
CA LYS A 88 -14.15 1.32 -5.50
C LYS A 88 -13.48 -0.04 -5.25
N SER A 89 -12.95 -0.28 -4.04
CA SER A 89 -12.38 -1.58 -3.67
C SER A 89 -13.43 -2.70 -3.64
N ASP A 90 -14.64 -2.40 -3.15
CA ASP A 90 -15.72 -3.39 -3.07
C ASP A 90 -16.33 -3.71 -4.44
N GLU A 91 -16.42 -2.73 -5.33
CA GLU A 91 -16.83 -2.95 -6.73
C GLU A 91 -15.83 -3.82 -7.49
N LEU A 92 -14.52 -3.59 -7.32
CA LEU A 92 -13.46 -4.41 -7.91
C LEU A 92 -13.44 -5.86 -7.39
N LYS A 93 -13.84 -6.08 -6.14
CA LYS A 93 -13.99 -7.44 -5.58
C LYS A 93 -15.21 -8.15 -6.16
N LYS A 94 -16.33 -7.43 -6.36
CA LYS A 94 -17.55 -7.98 -6.98
C LYS A 94 -17.37 -8.31 -8.46
N ALA A 95 -16.58 -7.54 -9.19
CA ALA A 95 -16.32 -7.77 -10.62
C ALA A 95 -15.37 -8.97 -10.91
N LYS A 96 -14.79 -9.57 -9.87
CA LYS A 96 -13.89 -10.74 -9.98
C LYS A 96 -14.55 -12.06 -9.55
N ASN A 97 -15.82 -12.02 -9.16
CA ASN A 97 -16.68 -13.18 -8.85
C ASN A 97 -17.81 -13.27 -9.87
#